data_AF-A0A7Z8QW92-F1
#
_entry.id   AF-A0A7Z8QW92-F1
#
_cell.length_a   1.000
_cell.length_b   1.000
_cell.length_c   1.000
_cell.angle_alpha   90.00
_cell.angle_beta   90.00
_cell.angle_gamma   90.00
#
_symmetry.space_group_name_H-M   'P 1'
#
loop_
_entity.id
_entity.type
_entity.pdbx_description
1 polymer ?
#
loop_
_entity_poly.entity_id
_entity_poly.type
_entity_poly.pdbx_seq_one_letter_code
_entity_poly.pdbx_strand_id
1 'polypeptide(L)'
;MVARDLLKDDGVIFISIDDNEVHNLRKICDEIFGEENFVANSIWQSRTSISDDHEISMNHNHTAIYAKNKNNLKFYGEKLNESEYQNRDNDPRGPWKLVPLDANKPGGDTNYPILNTNNNKEYFPPEGRSWAINSKDFKKLLDDNRIAFGINGERAPKKKLFLLERLEKGDTKTPSSILLDAGTTKDGSNELNTLFERKKIFSYPKPVDYLSRLIQYGIYSEKNQIVLDFFSGSGTTAHSVMSLNALDGGDRKFIAIQLAENLDESLLKASDDAKSIIKNSISFLDSIKKKHLLTEIGKERIRRTGTKIVEDNQDKAGIDKLDIGFRVY
;
A
#
# COMPACT_ATOMS: atom_id res chain seq x y z
N MET A 1 -20.01 -13.33 4.13
CA MET A 1 -19.98 -14.71 3.61
C MET A 1 -19.46 -14.75 2.18
N VAL A 2 -20.20 -14.25 1.17
CA VAL A 2 -19.81 -14.36 -0.27
C VAL A 2 -18.40 -13.85 -0.58
N ALA A 3 -18.00 -12.66 -0.10
CA ALA A 3 -16.66 -12.12 -0.38
C ALA A 3 -15.52 -13.03 0.11
N ARG A 4 -15.70 -13.70 1.26
CA ARG A 4 -14.72 -14.65 1.80
C ARG A 4 -14.62 -15.91 0.94
N ASP A 5 -15.75 -16.37 0.41
CA ASP A 5 -15.81 -17.59 -0.41
C ASP A 5 -15.12 -17.40 -1.77
N LEU A 6 -15.13 -16.16 -2.30
CA LEU A 6 -14.47 -15.79 -3.55
C LEU A 6 -12.94 -15.62 -3.41
N LEU A 7 -12.42 -15.42 -2.19
CA LEU A 7 -10.98 -15.29 -1.98
C LEU A 7 -10.27 -16.63 -2.19
N LYS A 8 -9.06 -16.58 -2.73
CA LYS A 8 -8.09 -17.68 -2.63
C LYS A 8 -7.68 -17.88 -1.17
N ASP A 9 -7.08 -19.03 -0.86
CA ASP A 9 -6.65 -19.34 0.51
C ASP A 9 -5.55 -18.40 1.03
N ASP A 10 -4.70 -17.88 0.14
CA ASP A 10 -3.74 -16.82 0.39
C ASP A 10 -4.30 -15.40 0.14
N GLY A 11 -5.60 -15.29 -0.16
CA GLY A 11 -6.27 -14.04 -0.47
C GLY A 11 -6.45 -13.13 0.75
N VAL A 12 -6.48 -11.83 0.50
CA VAL A 12 -6.64 -10.77 1.50
C VAL A 12 -7.77 -9.82 1.09
N ILE A 13 -8.53 -9.34 2.08
CA ILE A 13 -9.52 -8.29 1.93
C ILE A 13 -9.08 -7.05 2.70
N PHE A 14 -9.29 -5.89 2.08
CA PHE A 14 -9.07 -4.57 2.68
C PHE A 14 -10.42 -3.84 2.72
N ILE A 15 -10.79 -3.31 3.89
CA ILE A 15 -12.06 -2.62 4.07
C ILE A 15 -11.78 -1.26 4.70
N SER A 16 -11.94 -0.19 3.91
CA SER A 16 -11.85 1.18 4.42
C SER A 16 -13.12 1.54 5.18
N ILE A 17 -12.97 2.11 6.37
CA ILE A 17 -14.08 2.53 7.22
C ILE A 17 -13.68 3.78 8.02
N ASP A 18 -14.66 4.55 8.49
CA ASP A 18 -14.44 5.62 9.46
C ASP A 18 -14.69 5.11 10.89
N ASP A 19 -14.65 6.02 11.87
CA ASP A 19 -14.77 5.68 13.29
C ASP A 19 -16.20 5.26 13.68
N ASN A 20 -17.21 5.61 12.88
CA ASN A 20 -18.61 5.35 13.20
C ASN A 20 -18.89 3.86 13.31
N GLU A 21 -18.32 3.05 12.41
CA GLU A 21 -18.64 1.63 12.28
C GLU A 21 -17.43 0.70 12.38
N VAL A 22 -16.22 1.21 12.65
CA VAL A 22 -15.00 0.38 12.72
C VAL A 22 -15.12 -0.78 13.71
N HIS A 23 -15.75 -0.55 14.86
CA HIS A 23 -15.90 -1.58 15.89
C HIS A 23 -16.93 -2.65 15.50
N ASN A 24 -18.02 -2.27 14.85
CA ASN A 24 -19.04 -3.19 14.39
C ASN A 24 -18.54 -4.01 13.21
N LEU A 25 -17.86 -3.34 12.26
CA LEU A 25 -17.16 -3.99 11.15
C LEU A 25 -16.15 -5.02 11.66
N ARG A 26 -15.36 -4.67 12.66
CA ARG A 26 -14.38 -5.58 13.26
C ARG A 26 -15.04 -6.85 13.78
N LYS A 27 -16.10 -6.72 14.57
CA LYS A 27 -16.83 -7.85 15.16
C LYS A 27 -17.40 -8.79 14.08
N ILE A 28 -18.05 -8.25 13.06
CA ILE A 28 -18.62 -9.08 12.00
C ILE A 28 -17.54 -9.73 11.12
N CYS A 29 -16.40 -9.04 10.92
CA CYS A 29 -15.27 -9.65 10.22
C CYS A 29 -14.62 -10.76 11.05
N ASP A 30 -14.48 -10.62 12.36
CA ASP A 30 -13.99 -11.70 13.22
C ASP A 30 -14.91 -12.94 13.16
N GLU A 31 -16.23 -12.74 13.14
CA GLU A 31 -17.19 -13.85 12.98
C GLU A 31 -17.08 -14.53 11.60
N ILE A 32 -16.92 -13.75 10.53
CA ILE A 32 -16.89 -14.28 9.15
C ILE A 32 -15.54 -14.90 8.80
N PHE A 33 -14.43 -14.24 9.15
CA PHE A 33 -13.08 -14.63 8.74
C PHE A 33 -12.34 -15.44 9.81
N GLY A 34 -12.77 -15.39 11.07
CA GLY A 34 -11.98 -15.85 12.21
C GLY A 34 -11.05 -14.75 12.71
N GLU A 35 -11.03 -14.51 14.02
CA GLU A 35 -10.18 -13.49 14.65
C GLU A 35 -8.69 -13.77 14.39
N GLU A 36 -8.30 -15.05 14.30
CA GLU A 36 -6.94 -15.49 13.98
C GLU A 36 -6.48 -15.05 12.58
N ASN A 37 -7.43 -14.81 11.67
CA ASN A 37 -7.15 -14.37 10.31
C ASN A 37 -7.10 -12.84 10.16
N PHE A 38 -7.29 -12.09 11.24
CA PHE A 38 -7.04 -10.66 11.26
C PHE A 38 -5.55 -10.37 11.05
N VAL A 39 -5.25 -9.51 10.08
CA VAL A 39 -3.88 -9.11 9.75
C VAL A 39 -3.51 -7.85 10.52
N ALA A 40 -4.23 -6.75 10.29
CA ALA A 40 -3.97 -5.45 10.92
C ALA A 40 -5.15 -4.49 10.71
N ASN A 41 -5.17 -3.42 11.51
CA ASN A 41 -5.96 -2.22 11.25
C ASN A 41 -4.96 -1.14 10.86
N SER A 42 -4.97 -0.73 9.59
CA SER A 42 -4.10 0.33 9.10
C SER A 42 -4.80 1.68 9.18
N ILE A 43 -4.12 2.67 9.73
CA ILE A 43 -4.56 4.06 9.76
C ILE A 43 -4.11 4.74 8.48
N TRP A 44 -5.03 5.38 7.77
CA TRP A 44 -4.74 6.20 6.60
C TRP A 44 -5.04 7.67 6.91
N GLN A 45 -4.06 8.56 6.75
CA GLN A 45 -4.27 10.00 6.91
C GLN A 45 -5.11 10.53 5.74
N SER A 46 -6.41 10.68 5.98
CA SER A 46 -7.37 11.10 4.96
C SER A 46 -7.38 12.62 4.74
N ARG A 47 -6.83 13.39 5.69
CA ARG A 47 -6.64 14.85 5.61
C ARG A 47 -5.33 15.26 6.31
N THR A 48 -4.62 16.23 5.74
CA THR A 48 -3.43 16.84 6.37
C THR A 48 -3.78 18.04 7.24
N SER A 49 -4.86 18.75 6.90
CA SER A 49 -5.35 19.89 7.68
C SER A 49 -5.98 19.42 8.99
N ILE A 50 -5.67 20.14 10.07
CA ILE A 50 -6.34 20.03 11.36
C ILE A 50 -7.49 21.05 11.36
N SER A 51 -8.71 20.57 11.54
CA SER A 51 -9.91 21.39 11.78
C SER A 51 -10.11 21.60 13.28
N ASP A 52 -10.57 22.79 13.65
CA ASP A 52 -10.94 23.24 14.99
C ASP A 52 -12.45 23.18 15.25
N ASP A 53 -13.21 22.49 14.38
CA ASP A 53 -14.67 22.37 14.50
C ASP A 53 -15.10 21.56 15.74
N HIS A 54 -14.20 20.73 16.28
CA HIS A 54 -14.43 19.83 17.42
C HIS A 54 -13.18 19.76 18.32
N GLU A 55 -13.29 19.14 19.50
CA GLU A 55 -12.19 18.97 20.46
C GLU A 55 -11.03 18.16 19.90
N ILE A 56 -11.30 17.23 18.98
CA ILE A 56 -10.28 16.42 18.29
C ILE A 56 -10.58 16.42 16.79
N SER A 57 -9.57 16.77 15.98
CA SER A 57 -9.70 16.75 14.53
C SER A 57 -9.61 15.34 13.96
N MET A 58 -10.71 14.85 13.39
CA MET A 58 -10.76 13.56 12.70
C MET A 58 -10.14 13.68 11.30
N ASN A 59 -8.87 13.27 11.19
CA ASN A 59 -8.06 13.41 9.98
C ASN A 59 -7.56 12.07 9.42
N HIS A 60 -8.10 10.96 9.93
CA HIS A 60 -7.74 9.63 9.50
C HIS A 60 -8.96 8.73 9.31
N ASN A 61 -8.72 7.61 8.63
CA ASN A 61 -9.66 6.52 8.47
C ASN A 61 -8.97 5.20 8.80
N HIS A 62 -9.79 4.19 9.09
CA HIS A 62 -9.34 2.83 9.35
C HIS A 62 -9.38 1.97 8.08
N THR A 63 -8.49 0.98 8.04
CA THR A 63 -8.46 -0.06 7.01
C THR A 63 -8.36 -1.39 7.72
N ALA A 64 -9.49 -2.11 7.84
CA ALA A 64 -9.48 -3.46 8.37
C ALA A 64 -8.91 -4.42 7.32
N ILE A 65 -7.93 -5.23 7.72
CA ILE A 65 -7.23 -6.17 6.84
C ILE A 65 -7.41 -7.58 7.39
N TYR A 66 -8.00 -8.46 6.58
CA TYR A 66 -8.19 -9.88 6.90
C TYR A 66 -7.66 -10.76 5.78
N ALA A 67 -7.03 -11.87 6.16
CA ALA A 67 -6.74 -12.95 5.24
C ALA A 67 -7.91 -13.93 5.17
N LYS A 68 -8.01 -14.73 4.11
CA LYS A 68 -8.83 -15.95 4.16
C LYS A 68 -8.20 -17.01 5.06
N ASN A 69 -6.89 -17.20 4.93
CA ASN A 69 -6.07 -17.99 5.84
C ASN A 69 -4.72 -17.27 6.06
N LYS A 70 -4.52 -16.72 7.25
CA LYS A 70 -3.33 -15.91 7.57
C LYS A 70 -2.03 -16.70 7.52
N ASN A 71 -2.06 -18.02 7.74
CA ASN A 71 -0.87 -18.86 7.65
C ASN A 71 -0.39 -19.04 6.20
N ASN A 72 -1.29 -18.89 5.23
CA ASN A 72 -0.97 -18.98 3.80
C ASN A 72 -0.73 -17.60 3.17
N LEU A 73 -1.05 -16.51 3.88
CA LEU A 73 -0.91 -15.16 3.38
C LEU A 73 0.56 -14.78 3.22
N LYS A 74 0.93 -14.45 1.99
CA LYS A 74 2.16 -13.69 1.71
C LYS A 74 1.82 -12.21 1.60
N PHE A 75 2.05 -11.47 2.68
CA PHE A 75 1.81 -10.03 2.72
C PHE A 75 3.05 -9.27 2.27
N TYR A 76 2.96 -8.59 1.14
CA TYR A 76 4.04 -7.84 0.55
C TYR A 76 4.17 -6.46 1.19
N GLY A 77 5.33 -5.84 0.97
CA GLY A 77 5.62 -4.50 1.45
C GLY A 77 5.95 -3.51 0.35
N GLU A 78 6.49 -2.39 0.80
CA GLU A 78 7.00 -1.31 -0.05
C GLU A 78 8.30 -1.71 -0.74
N LYS A 79 8.60 -1.06 -1.87
CA LYS A 79 9.93 -1.17 -2.49
C LYS A 79 11.01 -0.72 -1.51
N LEU A 80 12.19 -1.36 -1.62
CA LEU A 80 13.35 -0.93 -0.87
C LEU A 80 13.80 0.46 -1.36
N ASN A 81 14.08 1.36 -0.43
CA ASN A 81 14.65 2.66 -0.76
C ASN A 81 16.15 2.50 -1.05
N GLU A 82 16.52 2.48 -2.33
CA GLU A 82 17.91 2.29 -2.77
C GLU A 82 18.86 3.39 -2.27
N SER A 83 18.34 4.60 -2.04
CA SER A 83 19.16 5.74 -1.54
C SER A 83 19.72 5.53 -0.14
N GLU A 84 19.16 4.59 0.64
CA GLU A 84 19.68 4.21 1.96
C GLU A 84 20.94 3.34 1.88
N TYR A 85 21.26 2.80 0.70
CA TYR A 85 22.36 1.87 0.49
C TYR A 85 23.51 2.58 -0.25
N GLN A 86 24.74 2.39 0.22
CA GLN A 86 25.93 2.95 -0.42
C GLN A 86 27.08 1.96 -0.32
N ASN A 87 27.89 1.84 -1.37
CA ASN A 87 29.08 0.98 -1.35
C ASN A 87 30.31 1.81 -0.94
N ARG A 88 30.55 1.91 0.36
CA ARG A 88 31.58 2.82 0.92
C ARG A 88 33.00 2.25 0.88
N ASP A 89 33.10 0.93 0.77
CA ASP A 89 34.34 0.17 0.89
C ASP A 89 34.62 -0.70 -0.34
N ASN A 90 33.95 -0.42 -1.46
CA ASN A 90 34.05 -1.16 -2.71
C ASN A 90 33.83 -2.68 -2.53
N ASP A 91 32.90 -3.05 -1.65
CA ASP A 91 32.53 -4.45 -1.45
C ASP A 91 31.96 -5.04 -2.75
N PRO A 92 32.42 -6.23 -3.20
CA PRO A 92 31.99 -6.83 -4.46
C PRO A 92 30.49 -7.17 -4.50
N ARG A 93 29.81 -7.27 -3.34
CA ARG A 93 28.36 -7.49 -3.25
C ARG A 93 27.53 -6.23 -3.49
N GLY A 94 28.18 -5.08 -3.68
CA GLY A 94 27.54 -3.83 -4.03
C GLY A 94 27.04 -3.01 -2.82
N PRO A 95 26.13 -2.04 -3.04
CA PRO A 95 25.67 -1.12 -2.01
C PRO A 95 25.06 -1.80 -0.79
N TRP A 96 25.39 -1.30 0.40
CA TRP A 96 24.90 -1.82 1.67
C TRP A 96 24.52 -0.71 2.64
N LYS A 97 23.74 -1.07 3.67
CA LYS A 97 23.45 -0.21 4.83
C LYS A 97 23.75 -0.91 6.15
N LEU A 98 23.95 -0.13 7.21
CA LEU A 98 24.19 -0.68 8.55
C LEU A 98 22.88 -1.03 9.23
N VAL A 99 22.80 -2.24 9.76
CA VAL A 99 21.70 -2.65 10.67
C VAL A 99 22.25 -3.04 12.04
N PRO A 100 21.48 -2.82 13.12
CA PRO A 100 21.86 -3.24 14.46
C PRO A 100 22.24 -4.73 14.51
N LEU A 101 23.22 -5.05 15.34
CA LEU A 101 23.67 -6.43 15.58
C LEU A 101 23.12 -7.00 16.89
N ASP A 102 22.28 -6.25 17.58
CA ASP A 102 21.70 -6.55 18.88
C ASP A 102 20.19 -6.88 18.77
N ALA A 103 19.67 -7.70 19.69
CA ALA A 103 18.30 -8.18 19.72
C ALA A 103 17.74 -8.32 21.14
N ASN A 104 16.40 -8.34 21.25
CA ASN A 104 15.64 -8.58 22.49
C ASN A 104 15.52 -10.07 22.86
N LYS A 105 16.56 -10.88 22.63
CA LYS A 105 16.54 -12.32 22.92
C LYS A 105 17.69 -12.72 23.85
N PRO A 106 17.54 -12.53 25.17
CA PRO A 106 18.53 -13.02 26.12
C PRO A 106 18.59 -14.55 26.06
N GLY A 107 19.78 -15.11 25.83
CA GLY A 107 20.03 -16.56 25.87
C GLY A 107 21.09 -17.06 24.89
N GLY A 108 21.79 -18.14 25.25
CA GLY A 108 22.90 -18.70 24.49
C GLY A 108 24.20 -17.89 24.61
N ASP A 109 25.18 -18.20 23.75
CA ASP A 109 26.47 -17.50 23.65
C ASP A 109 26.33 -16.16 22.89
N THR A 110 25.48 -15.27 23.39
CA THR A 110 25.10 -13.99 22.75
C THR A 110 25.50 -12.77 23.55
N ASN A 111 26.18 -12.96 24.68
CA ASN A 111 26.73 -11.89 25.50
C ASN A 111 28.23 -12.09 25.68
N TYR A 112 29.00 -11.51 24.76
CA TYR A 112 30.46 -11.63 24.70
C TYR A 112 31.06 -10.30 24.21
N PRO A 113 32.29 -9.97 24.61
CA PRO A 113 32.98 -8.79 24.10
C PRO A 113 33.32 -8.96 22.63
N ILE A 114 33.12 -7.89 21.86
CA ILE A 114 33.65 -7.77 20.50
C ILE A 114 34.74 -6.71 20.50
N LEU A 115 35.98 -7.12 20.25
CA LEU A 115 37.10 -6.21 20.08
C LEU A 115 37.06 -5.57 18.68
N ASN A 116 37.04 -4.24 18.64
CA ASN A 116 37.31 -3.49 17.42
C ASN A 116 38.82 -3.24 17.30
N THR A 117 39.46 -3.88 16.33
CA THR A 117 40.92 -3.79 16.13
C THR A 117 41.39 -2.43 15.63
N ASN A 118 40.50 -1.57 15.13
CA ASN A 118 40.86 -0.24 14.64
C ASN A 118 41.14 0.75 15.78
N ASN A 119 40.51 0.55 16.95
CA ASN A 119 40.64 1.44 18.10
C ASN A 119 40.91 0.71 19.42
N ASN A 120 41.13 -0.62 19.37
CA ASN A 120 41.35 -1.51 20.51
C ASN A 120 40.26 -1.44 21.60
N LYS A 121 39.03 -1.04 21.24
CA LYS A 121 37.91 -0.96 22.17
C LYS A 121 37.05 -2.21 22.10
N GLU A 122 36.68 -2.73 23.26
CA GLU A 122 35.67 -3.78 23.38
C GLU A 122 34.27 -3.19 23.45
N TYR A 123 33.35 -3.85 22.76
CA TYR A 123 31.93 -3.54 22.77
C TYR A 123 31.14 -4.72 23.31
N PHE A 124 30.27 -4.43 24.25
CA PHE A 124 29.23 -5.34 24.75
C PHE A 124 27.89 -4.96 24.12
N PRO A 125 26.91 -5.88 24.09
CA PRO A 125 25.56 -5.51 23.68
C PRO A 125 25.02 -4.42 24.63
N PRO A 126 24.15 -3.53 24.16
CA PRO A 126 23.52 -2.53 25.02
C PRO A 126 22.81 -3.17 26.22
N GLU A 127 22.70 -2.43 27.32
CA GLU A 127 22.00 -2.89 28.51
C GLU A 127 20.57 -3.35 28.18
N GLY A 128 20.17 -4.50 28.73
CA GLY A 128 18.88 -5.13 28.45
C GLY A 128 18.79 -5.85 27.08
N ARG A 129 19.88 -5.90 26.31
CA ARG A 129 19.94 -6.55 25.01
C ARG A 129 21.08 -7.57 24.96
N SER A 130 21.10 -8.33 23.87
CA SER A 130 22.10 -9.36 23.56
C SER A 130 22.51 -9.22 22.10
N TRP A 131 23.66 -9.77 21.71
CA TRP A 131 23.97 -9.89 20.29
C TRP A 131 22.97 -10.81 19.60
N ALA A 132 22.56 -10.46 18.39
CA ALA A 132 21.63 -11.23 17.58
C ALA A 132 22.24 -12.56 17.08
N ILE A 133 23.54 -12.74 17.25
CA ILE A 133 24.32 -13.89 16.78
C ILE A 133 25.37 -14.30 17.82
N ASN A 134 25.74 -15.59 17.81
CA ASN A 134 26.78 -16.11 18.68
C ASN A 134 28.19 -15.73 18.22
N SER A 135 29.20 -15.91 19.09
CA SER A 135 30.60 -15.54 18.83
C SER A 135 31.18 -16.20 17.58
N LYS A 136 30.84 -17.47 17.33
CA LYS A 136 31.29 -18.25 16.17
C LYS A 136 30.73 -17.69 14.86
N ASP A 137 29.44 -17.38 14.81
CA ASP A 137 28.80 -16.82 13.63
C ASP A 137 29.18 -15.35 13.42
N PHE A 138 29.42 -14.60 14.49
CA PHE A 138 30.03 -13.27 14.40
C PHE A 138 31.37 -13.33 13.70
N LYS A 139 32.26 -14.25 14.11
CA LYS A 139 33.56 -14.42 13.46
C LYS A 139 33.42 -14.73 11.96
N LYS A 140 32.53 -15.65 11.58
CA LYS A 140 32.26 -15.94 10.15
C LYS A 140 31.82 -14.69 9.37
N LEU A 141 30.92 -13.89 9.93
CA LEU A 141 30.46 -12.66 9.28
C LEU A 141 31.57 -11.60 9.21
N LEU A 142 32.42 -11.52 10.23
CA LEU A 142 33.57 -10.62 10.23
C LEU A 142 34.57 -11.03 9.14
N ASP A 143 34.92 -12.33 9.07
CA ASP A 143 35.83 -12.90 8.08
C ASP A 143 35.27 -12.74 6.64
N ASP A 144 33.94 -12.81 6.47
CA ASP A 144 33.24 -12.54 5.20
C ASP A 144 33.00 -11.03 4.95
N ASN A 145 33.65 -10.13 5.68
CA ASN A 145 33.51 -8.68 5.54
C ASN A 145 32.05 -8.17 5.62
N ARG A 146 31.18 -8.84 6.39
CA ARG A 146 29.76 -8.47 6.60
C ARG A 146 29.52 -7.66 7.88
N ILE A 147 30.58 -7.36 8.62
CA ILE A 147 30.54 -6.51 9.82
C ILE A 147 31.25 -5.20 9.52
N ALA A 148 30.70 -4.10 10.01
CA ALA A 148 31.31 -2.79 9.94
C ALA A 148 31.22 -2.09 11.30
N PHE A 149 32.32 -1.46 11.70
CA PHE A 149 32.43 -0.69 12.96
C PHE A 149 32.03 0.78 12.73
N GLY A 150 30.85 1.00 12.17
CA GLY A 150 30.40 2.31 11.70
C GLY A 150 31.04 2.75 10.38
N ILE A 151 30.80 4.01 9.98
CA ILE A 151 31.30 4.54 8.70
C ILE A 151 32.83 4.73 8.74
N ASN A 152 33.37 5.17 9.88
CA ASN A 152 34.80 5.47 10.05
C ASN A 152 35.58 4.33 10.73
N GLY A 153 34.95 3.19 11.01
CA GLY A 153 35.61 2.04 11.64
C GLY A 153 35.81 2.12 13.16
N GLU A 154 35.36 3.17 13.85
CA GLU A 154 35.60 3.40 15.29
C GLU A 154 34.37 3.22 16.20
N ARG A 155 33.27 2.65 15.68
CA ARG A 155 32.01 2.46 16.42
C ARG A 155 31.79 1.00 16.80
N ALA A 156 30.71 0.73 17.53
CA ALA A 156 30.25 -0.62 17.82
C ALA A 156 29.96 -1.41 16.52
N PRO A 157 30.12 -2.74 16.52
CA PRO A 157 29.88 -3.57 15.35
C PRO A 157 28.41 -3.50 14.91
N LYS A 158 28.20 -3.34 13.61
CA LYS A 158 26.91 -3.42 12.95
C LYS A 158 27.03 -4.38 11.76
N LYS A 159 25.92 -4.99 11.36
CA LYS A 159 25.88 -5.85 10.17
C LYS A 159 25.66 -5.02 8.92
N LYS A 160 26.39 -5.35 7.85
CA LYS A 160 26.13 -4.87 6.50
C LYS A 160 24.94 -5.63 5.94
N LEU A 161 23.93 -4.89 5.49
CA LEU A 161 22.76 -5.40 4.80
C LEU A 161 22.84 -4.95 3.34
N PHE A 162 23.12 -5.88 2.43
CA PHE A 162 23.37 -5.62 1.01
C PHE A 162 22.08 -5.47 0.22
N LEU A 163 22.00 -4.47 -0.67
CA LEU A 163 20.82 -4.20 -1.47
C LEU A 163 20.54 -5.31 -2.48
N LEU A 164 21.56 -5.73 -3.24
CA LEU A 164 21.41 -6.72 -4.31
C LEU A 164 20.92 -8.07 -3.78
N GLU A 165 21.51 -8.57 -2.69
CA GLU A 165 21.08 -9.81 -2.03
C GLU A 165 19.60 -9.75 -1.57
N ARG A 166 19.12 -8.56 -1.20
CA ARG A 166 17.71 -8.36 -0.81
C ARG A 166 16.78 -8.34 -2.02
N LEU A 167 17.19 -7.65 -3.09
CA LEU A 167 16.43 -7.62 -4.34
C LEU A 167 16.30 -9.02 -4.95
N GLU A 168 17.38 -9.81 -4.95
CA GLU A 168 17.39 -11.21 -5.42
C GLU A 168 16.44 -12.11 -4.62
N LYS A 169 16.33 -11.88 -3.31
CA LYS A 169 15.37 -12.58 -2.44
C LYS A 169 13.93 -12.12 -2.60
N GLY A 170 13.70 -11.01 -3.31
CA GLY A 170 12.39 -10.37 -3.40
C GLY A 170 11.95 -9.70 -2.09
N ASP A 171 12.91 -9.26 -1.27
CA ASP A 171 12.63 -8.58 -0.01
C ASP A 171 11.92 -7.23 -0.27
N THR A 172 10.93 -6.94 0.55
CA THR A 172 10.27 -5.64 0.61
C THR A 172 10.47 -4.99 1.97
N LYS A 173 10.22 -3.68 2.07
CA LYS A 173 10.13 -2.98 3.34
C LYS A 173 8.74 -3.26 3.93
N THR A 174 8.69 -3.81 5.15
CA THR A 174 7.43 -4.06 5.86
C THR A 174 6.57 -2.79 5.91
N PRO A 175 5.27 -2.87 5.56
CA PRO A 175 4.36 -1.74 5.64
C PRO A 175 4.26 -1.17 7.06
N SER A 176 4.13 0.15 7.14
CA SER A 176 3.71 0.82 8.37
C SER A 176 2.21 0.60 8.59
N SER A 177 1.78 0.43 9.84
CA SER A 177 0.36 0.46 10.18
C SER A 177 -0.25 1.86 10.10
N ILE A 178 0.56 2.89 9.86
CA ILE A 178 0.14 4.28 9.69
C ILE A 178 0.65 4.76 8.33
N LEU A 179 -0.27 5.08 7.43
CA LEU A 179 -0.04 5.55 6.08
C LEU A 179 -0.27 7.07 6.05
N LEU A 180 0.82 7.83 6.21
CA LEU A 180 0.81 9.30 6.19
C LEU A 180 1.01 9.88 4.79
N ASP A 181 1.49 9.05 3.86
CA ASP A 181 2.00 9.42 2.54
C ASP A 181 1.34 8.56 1.45
N ALA A 182 0.04 8.29 1.57
CA ALA A 182 -0.74 7.50 0.62
C ALA A 182 -1.78 8.35 -0.14
N GLY A 183 -1.53 9.66 -0.25
CA GLY A 183 -2.52 10.65 -0.70
C GLY A 183 -3.64 10.90 0.32
N THR A 184 -4.46 11.90 0.08
CA THR A 184 -5.56 12.36 0.94
C THR A 184 -6.88 12.41 0.18
N THR A 185 -8.00 12.58 0.88
CA THR A 185 -9.33 12.79 0.23
C THR A 185 -9.33 13.94 -0.79
N LYS A 186 -8.50 14.97 -0.56
CA LYS A 186 -8.29 16.08 -1.48
C LYS A 186 -7.58 15.62 -2.77
N ASP A 187 -6.57 14.76 -2.65
CA ASP A 187 -5.83 14.23 -3.80
C ASP A 187 -6.73 13.38 -4.68
N GLY A 188 -7.51 12.46 -4.10
CA GLY A 188 -8.49 11.68 -4.85
C GLY A 188 -9.52 12.56 -5.58
N SER A 189 -9.97 13.64 -4.93
CA SER A 189 -10.89 14.61 -5.56
C SER A 189 -10.23 15.35 -6.71
N ASN A 190 -8.96 15.74 -6.58
CA ASN A 190 -8.20 16.44 -7.61
C ASN A 190 -7.90 15.54 -8.81
N GLU A 191 -7.51 14.28 -8.57
CA GLU A 191 -7.31 13.26 -9.61
C GLU A 191 -8.57 13.13 -10.47
N LEU A 192 -9.72 12.96 -9.82
CA LEU A 192 -11.00 12.82 -10.52
C LEU A 192 -11.40 14.10 -11.25
N ASN A 193 -11.32 15.26 -10.58
CA ASN A 193 -11.69 16.53 -11.21
C ASN A 193 -10.85 16.79 -12.45
N THR A 194 -9.55 16.48 -12.42
CA THR A 194 -8.66 16.62 -13.58
C THR A 194 -9.10 15.75 -14.75
N LEU A 195 -9.53 14.51 -14.47
CA LEU A 195 -10.03 13.58 -15.47
C LEU A 195 -11.34 14.03 -16.15
N PHE A 196 -12.12 14.83 -15.44
CA PHE A 196 -13.42 15.35 -15.90
C PHE A 196 -13.39 16.87 -16.11
N GLU A 197 -12.28 17.39 -16.64
CA GLU A 197 -12.16 18.78 -17.10
C GLU A 197 -12.52 19.81 -16.01
N ARG A 198 -12.08 19.54 -14.78
CA ARG A 198 -12.30 20.33 -13.55
C ARG A 198 -13.76 20.40 -13.10
N LYS A 199 -14.63 19.50 -13.57
CA LYS A 199 -16.00 19.35 -13.04
C LYS A 199 -16.00 18.45 -11.81
N LYS A 200 -16.58 18.94 -10.72
CA LYS A 200 -16.78 18.17 -9.48
C LYS A 200 -18.02 17.29 -9.61
N ILE A 201 -17.82 16.05 -10.08
CA ILE A 201 -18.90 15.11 -10.45
C ILE A 201 -19.03 13.88 -9.53
N PHE A 202 -18.23 13.78 -8.48
CA PHE A 202 -18.30 12.69 -7.50
C PHE A 202 -17.80 13.19 -6.15
N SER A 203 -18.33 12.60 -5.09
CA SER A 203 -17.98 12.94 -3.71
C SER A 203 -17.02 11.89 -3.13
N TYR A 204 -15.92 12.35 -2.55
CA TYR A 204 -15.01 11.52 -1.74
C TYR A 204 -14.42 10.27 -2.46
N PRO A 205 -13.94 10.38 -3.73
CA PRO A 205 -13.19 9.28 -4.32
C PRO A 205 -11.94 8.99 -3.50
N LYS A 206 -11.62 7.70 -3.29
CA LYS A 206 -10.35 7.30 -2.69
C LYS A 206 -9.19 7.70 -3.64
N PRO A 207 -8.00 8.06 -3.12
CA PRO A 207 -6.83 8.33 -3.94
C PRO A 207 -6.32 7.07 -4.61
N VAL A 208 -5.78 7.23 -5.83
CA VAL A 208 -5.19 6.12 -6.58
C VAL A 208 -3.97 5.55 -5.85
N ASP A 209 -3.16 6.40 -5.21
CA ASP A 209 -1.95 5.99 -4.50
C ASP A 209 -2.29 5.06 -3.30
N TYR A 210 -3.23 5.46 -2.45
CA TYR A 210 -3.73 4.64 -1.35
C TYR A 210 -4.17 3.24 -1.80
N LEU A 211 -5.04 3.13 -2.80
CA LEU A 211 -5.50 1.83 -3.28
C LEU A 211 -4.38 1.05 -3.99
N SER A 212 -3.47 1.73 -4.68
CA SER A 212 -2.30 1.08 -5.30
C SER A 212 -1.42 0.40 -4.25
N ARG A 213 -1.17 1.06 -3.12
CA ARG A 213 -0.40 0.48 -2.00
C ARG A 213 -1.09 -0.74 -1.41
N LEU A 214 -2.40 -0.66 -1.15
CA LEU A 214 -3.16 -1.81 -0.64
C LEU A 214 -3.11 -3.01 -1.60
N ILE A 215 -3.30 -2.76 -2.91
CA ILE A 215 -3.19 -3.81 -3.93
C ILE A 215 -1.78 -4.40 -3.93
N GLN A 216 -0.73 -3.57 -3.88
CA GLN A 216 0.65 -4.06 -3.80
C GLN A 216 0.86 -4.96 -2.58
N TYR A 217 0.38 -4.59 -1.40
CA TYR A 217 0.53 -5.43 -0.21
C TYR A 217 -0.11 -6.82 -0.36
N GLY A 218 -1.19 -6.93 -1.12
CA GLY A 218 -1.83 -8.21 -1.42
C GLY A 218 -1.17 -9.02 -2.54
N ILE A 219 -0.68 -8.37 -3.60
CA ILE A 219 -0.33 -9.06 -4.87
C ILE A 219 0.95 -8.56 -5.56
N TYR A 220 1.88 -7.91 -4.86
CA TYR A 220 3.03 -7.23 -5.49
C TYR A 220 3.85 -8.13 -6.45
N SER A 221 4.28 -9.32 -6.01
CA SER A 221 5.08 -10.20 -6.88
C SER A 221 4.28 -11.05 -7.85
N GLU A 222 2.95 -11.10 -7.71
CA GLU A 222 2.06 -11.90 -8.54
C GLU A 222 1.30 -11.00 -9.52
N LYS A 223 1.90 -10.83 -10.70
CA LYS A 223 1.41 -9.87 -11.69
C LYS A 223 0.11 -10.28 -12.38
N ASN A 224 -0.28 -11.56 -12.29
CA ASN A 224 -1.53 -12.10 -12.87
C ASN A 224 -2.52 -12.48 -11.75
N GLN A 225 -3.15 -11.48 -11.14
CA GLN A 225 -4.12 -11.66 -10.06
C GLN A 225 -5.39 -10.87 -10.33
N ILE A 226 -6.48 -11.22 -9.64
CA ILE A 226 -7.78 -10.56 -9.77
C ILE A 226 -8.02 -9.69 -8.53
N VAL A 227 -8.30 -8.41 -8.75
CA VAL A 227 -8.73 -7.46 -7.72
C VAL A 227 -10.24 -7.26 -7.85
N LEU A 228 -10.99 -7.58 -6.79
CA LEU A 228 -12.44 -7.41 -6.75
C LEU A 228 -12.79 -6.22 -5.86
N ASP A 229 -13.58 -5.29 -6.39
CA ASP A 229 -14.19 -4.20 -5.64
C ASP A 229 -15.69 -4.18 -5.88
N PHE A 230 -16.45 -4.58 -4.87
CA PHE A 230 -17.91 -4.65 -4.93
C PHE A 230 -18.63 -3.40 -4.38
N PHE A 231 -17.88 -2.35 -4.07
CA PHE A 231 -18.36 -1.00 -3.77
C PHE A 231 -17.55 0.02 -4.58
N SER A 232 -17.46 -0.21 -5.89
CA SER A 232 -16.46 0.44 -6.74
C SER A 232 -16.60 1.95 -6.85
N GLY A 233 -17.78 2.51 -6.60
CA GLY A 233 -18.03 3.94 -6.55
C GLY A 233 -17.57 4.63 -7.83
N SER A 234 -16.55 5.48 -7.71
CA SER A 234 -15.99 6.19 -8.86
C SER A 234 -15.13 5.31 -9.78
N GLY A 235 -14.75 4.10 -9.37
CA GLY A 235 -13.86 3.21 -10.13
C GLY A 235 -12.37 3.45 -9.84
N THR A 236 -12.01 3.91 -8.63
CA THR A 236 -10.59 4.11 -8.25
C THR A 236 -9.81 2.79 -8.26
N THR A 237 -10.40 1.67 -7.81
CA THR A 237 -9.69 0.38 -7.80
C THR A 237 -9.25 -0.05 -9.20
N ALA A 238 -10.12 0.10 -10.20
CA ALA A 238 -9.78 -0.17 -11.60
C ALA A 238 -8.66 0.75 -12.10
N HIS A 239 -8.68 2.03 -11.71
CA HIS A 239 -7.59 2.98 -11.99
C HIS A 239 -6.28 2.47 -11.40
N SER A 240 -6.24 2.16 -10.10
CA SER A 240 -5.03 1.68 -9.42
C SER A 240 -4.48 0.40 -10.05
N VAL A 241 -5.33 -0.54 -10.46
CA VAL A 241 -4.91 -1.77 -11.16
C VAL A 241 -4.22 -1.43 -12.48
N MET A 242 -4.83 -0.58 -13.32
CA MET A 242 -4.23 -0.17 -14.60
C MET A 242 -2.90 0.58 -14.39
N SER A 243 -2.82 1.46 -13.39
CA SER A 243 -1.59 2.19 -13.06
C SER A 243 -0.46 1.25 -12.62
N LEU A 244 -0.78 0.23 -11.82
CA LEU A 244 0.20 -0.78 -11.40
C LEU A 244 0.70 -1.61 -12.58
N ASN A 245 -0.21 -2.07 -13.45
CA ASN A 245 0.17 -2.80 -14.66
C ASN A 245 1.03 -1.96 -15.59
N ALA A 246 0.70 -0.68 -15.78
CA ALA A 246 1.53 0.25 -16.52
C ALA A 246 2.91 0.44 -15.85
N LEU A 247 2.97 0.50 -14.51
CA LEU A 247 4.20 0.72 -13.75
C LEU A 247 5.17 -0.47 -13.83
N ASP A 248 4.69 -1.70 -13.67
CA ASP A 248 5.55 -2.88 -13.53
C ASP A 248 5.42 -3.92 -14.66
N GLY A 249 4.64 -3.61 -15.70
CA GLY A 249 4.38 -4.52 -16.82
C GLY A 249 3.53 -5.73 -16.43
N GLY A 250 2.73 -5.62 -15.37
CA GLY A 250 1.83 -6.69 -14.94
C GLY A 250 0.55 -6.82 -15.76
N ASP A 251 -0.17 -7.89 -15.51
CA ASP A 251 -1.40 -8.29 -16.21
C ASP A 251 -2.56 -8.52 -15.22
N ARG A 252 -2.58 -7.74 -14.13
CA ARG A 252 -3.60 -7.80 -13.08
C ARG A 252 -4.95 -7.44 -13.69
N LYS A 253 -5.99 -8.14 -13.27
CA LYS A 253 -7.37 -7.93 -13.72
C LYS A 253 -8.17 -7.32 -12.59
N PHE A 254 -9.20 -6.56 -12.93
CA PHE A 254 -10.15 -6.06 -11.95
C PHE A 254 -11.58 -6.54 -12.26
N ILE A 255 -12.36 -6.71 -11.20
CA ILE A 255 -13.81 -6.86 -11.27
C ILE A 255 -14.39 -5.76 -10.39
N ALA A 256 -15.21 -4.89 -10.96
CA ALA A 256 -15.85 -3.78 -10.26
C ALA A 256 -17.37 -3.95 -10.29
N ILE A 257 -18.00 -3.95 -9.12
CA ILE A 257 -19.46 -3.99 -8.97
C ILE A 257 -19.92 -2.65 -8.41
N GLN A 258 -20.98 -2.10 -8.99
CA GLN A 258 -21.59 -0.85 -8.57
C GLN A 258 -23.10 -0.92 -8.80
N LEU A 259 -23.87 -0.50 -7.80
CA LEU A 259 -25.31 -0.36 -7.93
C LEU A 259 -25.63 0.77 -8.92
N ALA A 260 -26.58 0.52 -9.82
CA ALA A 260 -27.07 1.50 -10.79
C ALA A 260 -28.02 2.52 -10.12
N GLU A 261 -27.49 3.29 -9.18
CA GLU A 261 -28.23 4.33 -8.46
C GLU A 261 -28.66 5.44 -9.43
N ASN A 262 -29.95 5.78 -9.38
CA ASN A 262 -30.55 6.85 -10.18
C ASN A 262 -30.23 8.22 -9.56
N LEU A 263 -29.45 9.03 -10.28
CA LEU A 263 -29.00 10.32 -9.82
C LEU A 263 -30.13 11.35 -9.70
N ASP A 264 -31.21 11.22 -10.49
CA ASP A 264 -32.38 12.08 -10.36
C ASP A 264 -33.09 11.85 -9.02
N GLU A 265 -33.21 10.58 -8.60
CA GLU A 265 -33.77 10.23 -7.30
C GLU A 265 -32.83 10.60 -6.15
N SER A 266 -31.52 10.39 -6.32
CA SER A 266 -30.50 10.82 -5.35
C SER A 266 -30.56 12.33 -5.14
N LEU A 267 -30.78 13.12 -6.21
CA LEU A 267 -30.87 14.58 -6.13
C LEU A 267 -32.02 15.05 -5.24
N LEU A 268 -33.15 14.35 -5.26
CA LEU A 268 -34.32 14.67 -4.43
C LEU A 268 -34.08 14.44 -2.93
N LYS A 269 -33.20 13.48 -2.59
CA LYS A 269 -32.93 13.05 -1.21
C LYS A 269 -31.65 13.67 -0.63
N ALA A 270 -30.85 14.32 -1.46
CA ALA A 270 -29.54 14.83 -1.08
C ALA A 270 -29.61 16.08 -0.18
N SER A 271 -28.61 16.25 0.68
CA SER A 271 -28.33 17.53 1.35
C SER A 271 -27.90 18.59 0.33
N ASP A 272 -27.96 19.87 0.70
CA ASP A 272 -27.66 20.97 -0.22
C ASP A 272 -26.23 20.90 -0.81
N ASP A 273 -25.25 20.49 0.00
CA ASP A 273 -23.86 20.29 -0.43
C ASP A 273 -23.73 19.18 -1.48
N ALA A 274 -24.49 18.09 -1.32
CA ALA A 274 -24.47 16.96 -2.24
C ALA A 274 -25.24 17.24 -3.54
N LYS A 275 -26.28 18.09 -3.51
CA LYS A 275 -27.07 18.46 -4.70
C LYS A 275 -26.22 19.07 -5.80
N SER A 276 -25.26 19.93 -5.45
CA SER A 276 -24.38 20.58 -6.45
C SER A 276 -23.57 19.55 -7.24
N ILE A 277 -22.99 18.57 -6.54
CA ILE A 277 -22.19 17.52 -7.15
C ILE A 277 -23.06 16.64 -8.05
N ILE A 278 -24.23 16.22 -7.57
CA ILE A 278 -25.17 15.38 -8.35
C ILE A 278 -25.63 16.11 -9.62
N LYS A 279 -25.94 17.41 -9.53
CA LYS A 279 -26.29 18.23 -10.71
C LYS A 279 -25.15 18.29 -11.73
N ASN A 280 -23.90 18.42 -11.27
CA ASN A 280 -22.75 18.39 -12.17
C ASN A 280 -22.60 17.02 -12.84
N SER A 281 -22.82 15.93 -12.11
CA SER A 281 -22.82 14.57 -12.67
C SER A 281 -23.90 14.38 -13.72
N ILE A 282 -25.12 14.84 -13.45
CA ILE A 282 -26.25 14.80 -14.40
C ILE A 282 -25.91 15.60 -15.66
N SER A 283 -25.50 16.86 -15.52
CA SER A 283 -25.12 17.71 -16.65
C SER A 283 -23.97 17.12 -17.46
N PHE A 284 -23.01 16.46 -16.80
CA PHE A 284 -21.96 15.71 -17.49
C PHE A 284 -22.54 14.55 -18.30
N LEU A 285 -23.40 13.72 -17.72
CA LEU A 285 -24.02 12.59 -18.40
C LEU A 285 -24.89 13.02 -19.58
N ASP A 286 -25.62 14.13 -19.46
CA ASP A 286 -26.36 14.76 -20.56
C ASP A 286 -25.43 15.10 -21.74
N SER A 287 -24.27 15.70 -21.44
CA SER A 287 -23.29 16.11 -22.46
C SER A 287 -22.74 14.94 -23.28
N ILE A 288 -22.72 13.74 -22.69
CA ILE A 288 -22.30 12.49 -23.35
C ILE A 288 -23.47 11.56 -23.70
N LYS A 289 -24.71 12.05 -23.58
CA LYS A 289 -25.96 11.33 -23.89
C LYS A 289 -26.07 9.97 -23.17
N LYS A 290 -25.74 9.96 -21.88
CA LYS A 290 -25.84 8.79 -21.00
C LYS A 290 -26.98 8.93 -20.00
N LYS A 291 -27.48 7.79 -19.54
CA LYS A 291 -28.50 7.74 -18.48
C LYS A 291 -27.92 8.30 -17.19
N HIS A 292 -28.77 8.91 -16.35
CA HIS A 292 -28.41 9.50 -15.05
C HIS A 292 -28.17 8.43 -13.99
N LEU A 293 -27.20 7.54 -14.24
CA LEU A 293 -26.84 6.44 -13.36
C LEU A 293 -25.42 6.61 -12.86
N LEU A 294 -25.19 6.35 -11.57
CA LEU A 294 -23.86 6.39 -10.97
C LEU A 294 -22.85 5.48 -11.69
N THR A 295 -23.33 4.33 -12.19
CA THR A 295 -22.51 3.39 -12.96
C THR A 295 -21.98 3.97 -14.26
N GLU A 296 -22.67 4.93 -14.89
CA GLU A 296 -22.17 5.58 -16.11
C GLU A 296 -20.97 6.50 -15.80
N ILE A 297 -20.96 7.17 -14.64
CA ILE A 297 -19.81 7.95 -14.16
C ILE A 297 -18.60 7.05 -13.93
N GLY A 298 -18.79 5.92 -13.24
CA GLY A 298 -17.73 4.95 -12.98
C GLY A 298 -17.14 4.36 -14.27
N LYS A 299 -17.99 3.93 -15.20
CA LYS A 299 -17.55 3.44 -16.53
C LYS A 299 -16.72 4.48 -17.27
N GLU A 300 -17.15 5.75 -17.22
CA GLU A 300 -16.44 6.83 -17.90
C GLU A 300 -15.11 7.18 -17.25
N ARG A 301 -15.02 7.14 -15.91
CA ARG A 301 -13.73 7.25 -15.21
C ARG A 301 -12.75 6.16 -15.66
N ILE A 302 -13.22 4.91 -15.74
CA ILE A 302 -12.36 3.78 -16.14
C ILE A 302 -11.84 3.99 -17.57
N ARG A 303 -12.71 4.35 -18.53
CA ARG A 303 -12.30 4.62 -19.92
C ARG A 303 -11.25 5.73 -20.00
N ARG A 304 -11.56 6.90 -19.41
CA ARG A 304 -10.67 8.08 -19.46
C ARG A 304 -9.33 7.81 -18.81
N THR A 305 -9.33 7.10 -17.68
CA THR A 305 -8.09 6.70 -16.99
C THR A 305 -7.24 5.79 -17.87
N GLY A 306 -7.84 4.77 -18.48
CA GLY A 306 -7.11 3.83 -19.35
C GLY A 306 -6.40 4.56 -20.49
N THR A 307 -7.12 5.43 -21.20
CA THR A 307 -6.54 6.28 -22.25
C THR A 307 -5.42 7.16 -21.70
N LYS A 308 -5.67 7.86 -20.59
CA LYS A 308 -4.68 8.76 -19.98
C LYS A 308 -3.40 8.05 -19.54
N ILE A 309 -3.51 6.83 -18.99
CA ILE A 309 -2.33 6.06 -18.56
C ILE A 309 -1.45 5.71 -19.78
N VAL A 310 -2.05 5.33 -20.90
CA VAL A 310 -1.30 5.06 -22.13
C VAL A 310 -0.64 6.35 -22.65
N GLU A 311 -1.39 7.45 -22.68
CA GLU A 311 -0.88 8.77 -23.10
C GLU A 311 0.24 9.31 -22.19
N ASP A 312 0.18 9.07 -20.89
CA ASP A 312 1.20 9.55 -19.95
C ASP A 312 2.47 8.65 -19.97
N ASN A 313 2.40 7.46 -20.60
CA ASN A 313 3.48 6.46 -20.59
C ASN A 313 3.92 6.05 -22.02
N GLN A 314 3.74 6.90 -23.02
CA GLN A 314 4.02 6.62 -24.45
C GLN A 314 5.44 6.08 -24.70
N ASP A 315 6.41 6.61 -23.97
CA ASP A 315 7.83 6.27 -24.11
C ASP A 315 8.20 4.94 -23.44
N LYS A 316 7.24 4.31 -22.74
CA LYS A 316 7.49 3.08 -21.99
C LYS A 316 7.32 1.86 -22.89
N ALA A 317 8.37 1.05 -22.97
CA ALA A 317 8.33 -0.21 -23.72
C ALA A 317 7.18 -1.11 -23.24
N GLY A 318 6.36 -1.58 -24.18
CA GLY A 318 5.23 -2.48 -23.92
C GLY A 318 3.94 -1.80 -23.46
N ILE A 319 3.88 -0.47 -23.39
CA ILE A 319 2.66 0.27 -23.04
C ILE A 319 1.52 0.03 -24.03
N ASP A 320 1.85 -0.22 -25.30
CA ASP A 320 0.95 -0.58 -26.40
C ASP A 320 0.19 -1.89 -26.14
N LYS A 321 0.69 -2.72 -25.22
CA LYS A 321 0.09 -4.01 -24.82
C LYS A 321 -0.69 -3.92 -23.52
N LEU A 322 -0.75 -2.76 -22.88
CA LEU A 322 -1.51 -2.58 -21.64
C LEU A 322 -3.01 -2.81 -21.90
N ASP A 323 -3.60 -3.78 -21.21
CA ASP A 323 -5.05 -3.98 -21.27
C ASP A 323 -5.76 -2.89 -20.44
N ILE A 324 -6.31 -1.92 -21.16
CA ILE A 324 -7.16 -0.84 -20.61
C ILE A 324 -8.66 -1.11 -20.86
N GLY A 325 -8.99 -2.25 -21.45
CA GLY A 325 -10.35 -2.63 -21.80
C GLY A 325 -11.13 -3.15 -20.61
N PHE A 326 -12.47 -3.08 -20.70
CA PHE A 326 -13.36 -3.76 -19.77
C PHE A 326 -14.69 -4.10 -20.45
N ARG A 327 -15.40 -5.08 -19.89
CA ARG A 327 -16.75 -5.47 -20.32
C ARG A 327 -17.75 -5.09 -19.24
N VAL A 328 -18.95 -4.68 -19.67
CA VAL A 328 -20.07 -4.36 -18.79
C VAL A 328 -21.12 -5.45 -18.96
N TYR A 329 -21.65 -5.94 -17.86
CA TYR A 329 -22.67 -6.99 -17.81
C TYR A 329 -23.97 -6.47 -17.20
#